data_AF-A0A830BIL1-F1
#
_entry.id   AF-A0A830BIL1-F1
#
_cell.length_a   1.000
_cell.length_b   1.000
_cell.length_c   1.000
_cell.angle_alpha   90.00
_cell.angle_beta   90.00
_cell.angle_gamma   90.00
#
_symmetry.space_group_name_H-M   'P 1'
#
loop_
_entity.id
_entity.type
_entity.pdbx_description
1 polymer ?
#
loop_
_entity_poly.entity_id
_entity_poly.type
_entity_poly.pdbx_seq_one_letter_code
_entity_poly.pdbx_strand_id
1 'polypeptide(L)'
;MGDDSSLIKIGPVGNKNGDSWDEKGHNKIVQIFICHDDEINSIQFQYVENGNMALSDRHGNNDGYKFDVAKLNYPTEYITWISGHKSYHNNNICSITFGTNRGEYGPFGQSTNYDKEFKFQVGEDRQFGGFHGTTDQKNVKSIGVYLKPNTTLDYSVNKNIVKPSTKEGDQSWEILNELQVQENSLA
;
A
#
# COMPACT_ATOMS: atom_id res chain seq x y z
N MET A 1 -11.85 -14.68 8.24
CA MET A 1 -10.47 -14.27 8.59
C MET A 1 -9.62 -14.54 7.36
N GLY A 2 -9.19 -13.50 6.66
CA GLY A 2 -8.34 -13.66 5.49
C GLY A 2 -6.95 -14.05 5.93
N ASP A 3 -6.33 -14.97 5.19
CA ASP A 3 -4.92 -15.36 5.30
C ASP A 3 -4.05 -14.14 5.60
N ASP A 4 -3.42 -14.11 6.78
CA ASP A 4 -2.38 -13.14 7.15
C ASP A 4 -1.11 -13.53 6.39
N SER A 5 -1.23 -13.57 5.06
CA SER A 5 -0.13 -13.71 4.12
C SER A 5 0.96 -12.76 4.58
N SER A 6 2.14 -13.28 4.93
CA SER A 6 3.20 -12.54 5.61
C SER A 6 3.37 -11.13 5.03
N LEU A 7 2.85 -10.12 5.74
CA LEU A 7 2.98 -8.73 5.31
C LEU A 7 4.44 -8.30 5.46
N ILE A 8 4.97 -7.61 4.46
CA ILE A 8 6.32 -7.04 4.50
C ILE A 8 6.24 -5.68 5.19
N LYS A 9 6.95 -5.51 6.31
CA LYS A 9 7.01 -4.25 7.06
C LYS A 9 8.10 -3.34 6.48
N ILE A 10 7.72 -2.18 5.96
CA ILE A 10 8.61 -1.18 5.34
C ILE A 10 8.73 0.04 6.27
N GLY A 11 9.96 0.51 6.51
CA GLY A 11 10.25 1.61 7.41
C GLY A 11 10.32 1.19 8.89
N PRO A 12 10.00 2.09 9.86
CA PRO A 12 9.48 3.43 9.63
C PRO A 12 10.60 4.42 9.29
N VAL A 13 10.27 5.45 8.52
CA VAL A 13 11.09 6.66 8.38
C VAL A 13 10.70 7.65 9.45
N GLY A 14 11.68 8.40 9.96
CA GLY A 14 11.48 9.43 10.97
C GLY A 14 12.11 9.08 12.31
N ASN A 15 11.63 9.72 13.38
CA ASN A 15 12.11 9.57 14.75
C ASN A 15 11.36 8.42 15.44
N LYS A 16 12.08 7.38 15.84
CA LYS A 16 11.49 6.14 16.40
C LYS A 16 11.27 6.18 17.92
N ASN A 17 11.51 7.32 18.55
CA ASN A 17 11.19 7.53 19.96
C ASN A 17 9.69 7.82 20.11
N GLY A 18 9.14 7.53 21.31
CA GLY A 18 7.74 7.72 21.63
C GLY A 18 6.94 6.40 21.65
N ASP A 19 5.62 6.53 21.69
CA ASP A 19 4.69 5.41 21.73
C ASP A 19 4.49 4.85 20.33
N SER A 20 4.63 3.54 20.16
CA SER A 20 4.41 2.89 18.87
C SER A 20 2.93 2.63 18.62
N TRP A 21 2.51 2.78 17.38
CA TRP A 21 1.18 2.43 16.90
C TRP A 21 1.28 1.55 15.65
N ASP A 22 0.32 0.66 15.46
CA ASP A 22 0.37 -0.37 14.43
C ASP A 22 -1.05 -0.67 13.89
N GLU A 23 -1.29 -0.31 12.64
CA GLU A 23 -2.55 -0.52 11.90
C GLU A 23 -2.38 -1.66 10.87
N LYS A 24 -1.54 -2.66 11.19
CA LYS A 24 -1.31 -3.85 10.35
C LYS A 24 -2.64 -4.52 9.98
N GLY A 25 -2.84 -4.76 8.68
CA GLY A 25 -4.02 -5.43 8.13
C GLY A 25 -5.17 -4.48 7.79
N HIS A 26 -5.16 -3.23 8.29
CA HIS A 26 -6.17 -2.23 7.98
C HIS A 26 -5.87 -1.54 6.64
N ASN A 27 -6.23 -2.20 5.54
CA ASN A 27 -5.92 -1.74 4.18
C ASN A 27 -7.09 -1.14 3.38
N LYS A 28 -8.30 -1.13 3.94
CA LYS A 28 -9.51 -0.62 3.28
C LYS A 28 -9.85 0.79 3.77
N ILE A 29 -9.01 1.76 3.44
CA ILE A 29 -9.17 3.17 3.86
C ILE A 29 -10.29 3.84 3.07
N VAL A 30 -11.14 4.58 3.78
CA VAL A 30 -12.17 5.47 3.23
C VAL A 30 -11.76 6.93 3.40
N GLN A 31 -11.28 7.30 4.59
CA GLN A 31 -10.83 8.65 4.90
C GLN A 31 -9.54 8.61 5.70
N ILE A 32 -8.71 9.62 5.48
CA ILE A 32 -7.56 9.96 6.33
C ILE A 32 -7.81 11.35 6.87
N PHE A 33 -7.73 11.51 8.18
CA PHE A 33 -7.83 12.78 8.88
C PHE A 33 -6.43 13.19 9.32
N ILE A 34 -6.03 14.41 8.98
CA ILE A 34 -4.68 14.91 9.22
C ILE A 34 -4.76 16.25 9.94
N CYS A 35 -4.17 16.33 11.12
CA CYS A 35 -3.89 17.60 11.80
C CYS A 35 -2.41 17.93 11.61
N HIS A 36 -2.11 19.14 11.14
CA HIS A 36 -0.74 19.54 10.81
C HIS A 36 -0.52 21.06 10.92
N ASP A 37 0.74 21.43 11.02
CA ASP A 37 1.22 22.81 10.92
C ASP A 37 2.57 22.84 10.20
N ASP A 38 3.67 22.99 10.94
CA ASP A 38 5.05 22.84 10.50
C ASP A 38 5.48 21.36 10.57
N GLU A 39 4.78 20.55 11.38
CA GLU A 39 4.91 19.09 11.43
C GLU A 39 3.55 18.39 11.29
N ILE A 40 3.56 17.07 11.22
CA ILE A 40 2.34 16.27 11.32
C ILE A 40 2.00 16.07 12.80
N ASN A 41 0.95 16.73 13.29
CA ASN A 41 0.54 16.65 14.69
C ASN A 41 -0.23 15.35 14.97
N SER A 42 -1.19 15.00 14.10
CA SER A 42 -1.85 13.70 14.16
C SER A 42 -2.34 13.17 12.83
N ILE A 43 -2.47 11.84 12.78
CA ILE A 43 -3.16 11.12 11.71
C ILE A 43 -4.19 10.18 12.34
N GLN A 44 -5.37 10.10 11.75
CA GLN A 44 -6.41 9.14 12.08
C GLN A 44 -7.03 8.58 10.80
N PHE A 45 -7.51 7.35 10.84
CA PHE A 45 -8.04 6.67 9.67
C PHE A 45 -9.47 6.21 9.89
N GLN A 46 -10.28 6.25 8.83
CA GLN A 46 -11.54 5.52 8.78
C GLN A 46 -11.41 4.38 7.78
N TYR A 47 -11.74 3.17 8.23
CA TYR A 47 -11.65 1.93 7.47
C TYR A 47 -13.03 1.32 7.20
N VAL A 48 -13.07 0.38 6.25
CA VAL A 48 -14.16 -0.60 6.14
C VAL A 48 -13.76 -1.91 6.80
N GLU A 49 -14.44 -2.25 7.89
CA GLU A 49 -14.27 -3.48 8.65
C GLU A 49 -15.59 -4.25 8.71
N ASN A 50 -15.58 -5.50 8.23
CA ASN A 50 -16.78 -6.36 8.18
C ASN A 50 -18.01 -5.69 7.53
N GLY A 51 -17.79 -4.80 6.55
CA GLY A 51 -18.84 -4.06 5.85
C GLY A 51 -19.30 -2.78 6.53
N ASN A 52 -18.78 -2.46 7.71
CA ASN A 52 -19.10 -1.24 8.46
C ASN A 52 -17.92 -0.26 8.45
N MET A 53 -18.21 1.02 8.70
CA MET A 53 -17.17 2.03 8.91
C MET A 53 -16.64 1.93 10.34
N ALA A 54 -15.33 1.81 10.47
CA ALA A 54 -14.63 1.81 11.76
C ALA A 54 -13.62 2.96 11.77
N LEU A 55 -13.50 3.64 12.92
CA LEU A 55 -12.53 4.72 13.11
C LEU A 55 -11.37 4.17 13.93
N SER A 56 -10.14 4.40 13.47
CA SER A 56 -8.94 4.05 14.23
C SER A 56 -8.78 4.93 15.47
N ASP A 57 -7.89 4.52 16.37
CA ASP A 57 -7.33 5.47 17.32
C ASP A 57 -6.63 6.60 16.55
N ARG A 58 -6.62 7.78 17.16
CA ARG A 58 -5.84 8.90 16.64
C ARG A 58 -4.39 8.75 17.07
N HIS A 59 -3.48 8.85 16.11
CA HIS A 59 -2.04 8.77 16.36
C HIS A 59 -1.48 10.19 16.41
N GLY A 60 -1.12 10.64 17.61
CA GLY A 60 -0.68 12.01 17.89
C GLY A 60 -1.78 12.88 18.48
N ASN A 61 -1.58 14.20 18.45
CA ASN A 61 -2.47 15.17 19.09
C ASN A 61 -3.09 16.16 18.10
N ASN A 62 -4.14 16.86 18.52
CA ASN A 62 -4.95 17.76 17.70
C ASN A 62 -4.66 19.24 18.01
N ASP A 63 -3.43 19.54 18.41
CA ASP A 63 -2.99 20.89 18.76
C ASP A 63 -2.48 21.68 17.54
N GLY A 64 -2.50 21.09 16.35
CA GLY A 64 -2.13 21.74 15.10
C GLY A 64 -3.16 22.77 14.63
N TYR A 65 -2.70 23.72 13.82
CA TYR A 65 -3.52 24.84 13.34
C TYR A 65 -4.27 24.55 12.03
N LYS A 66 -3.92 23.46 11.32
CA LYS A 66 -4.59 23.03 10.09
C LYS A 66 -5.15 21.63 10.27
N PHE A 67 -6.28 21.37 9.63
CA PHE A 67 -6.92 20.08 9.62
C PHE A 67 -7.47 19.78 8.23
N ASP A 68 -7.09 18.65 7.66
CA ASP A 68 -7.48 18.22 6.33
C ASP A 68 -8.08 16.81 6.37
N VAL A 69 -8.94 16.53 5.39
CA VAL A 69 -9.55 15.23 5.19
C VAL A 69 -9.27 14.74 3.77
N ALA A 70 -8.47 13.69 3.66
CA ALA A 70 -8.29 12.97 2.40
C ALA A 70 -9.38 11.89 2.29
N LYS A 71 -10.42 12.14 1.50
CA LYS A 71 -11.50 11.18 1.24
C LYS A 71 -11.22 10.42 -0.05
N LEU A 72 -10.99 9.12 0.06
CA LEU A 72 -10.80 8.23 -1.09
C LEU A 72 -12.17 7.82 -1.66
N ASN A 73 -12.22 7.65 -2.99
CA ASN A 73 -13.39 7.10 -3.67
C ASN A 73 -13.41 5.54 -3.58
N TYR A 74 -13.57 5.05 -2.35
CA TYR A 74 -13.67 3.62 -2.02
C TYR A 74 -14.88 2.96 -2.73
N PRO A 75 -14.77 1.71 -3.24
CA PRO A 75 -13.60 0.83 -3.19
C PRO A 75 -12.65 0.99 -4.38
N THR A 76 -12.95 1.91 -5.29
CA THR A 76 -12.22 2.03 -6.57
C THR A 76 -10.90 2.80 -6.47
N GLU A 77 -10.72 3.56 -5.41
CA GLU A 77 -9.49 4.27 -5.07
C GLU A 77 -8.80 3.62 -3.87
N TYR A 78 -7.48 3.47 -3.94
CA TYR A 78 -6.66 2.83 -2.92
C TYR A 78 -5.23 3.38 -2.94
N ILE A 79 -4.54 3.26 -1.81
CA ILE A 79 -3.15 3.71 -1.64
C ILE A 79 -2.20 2.86 -2.49
N THR A 80 -1.31 3.54 -3.21
CA THR A 80 -0.25 2.93 -4.05
C THR A 80 1.14 3.37 -3.64
N TRP A 81 1.26 4.51 -2.95
CA TRP A 81 2.51 4.98 -2.35
C TRP A 81 2.26 6.02 -1.25
N ILE A 82 3.27 6.24 -0.41
CA ILE A 82 3.36 7.43 0.44
C ILE A 82 4.71 8.12 0.22
N SER A 83 4.72 9.44 0.31
CA SER A 83 5.97 10.21 0.33
C SER A 83 5.88 11.34 1.35
N GLY A 84 6.97 12.04 1.56
CA GLY A 84 7.02 13.17 2.48
C GLY A 84 8.44 13.51 2.86
N HIS A 85 8.58 14.28 3.94
CA HIS A 85 9.87 14.68 4.47
C HIS A 85 9.99 14.35 5.95
N LYS A 86 11.20 14.01 6.37
CA LYS A 86 11.58 14.06 7.78
C LYS A 86 12.46 15.28 8.05
N SER A 87 12.17 15.95 9.16
CA SER A 87 12.87 17.15 9.60
C SER A 87 14.36 16.89 9.78
N TYR A 88 15.20 17.78 9.26
CA TYR A 88 16.65 17.75 9.51
C TYR A 88 16.98 17.87 11.01
N HIS A 89 16.20 18.65 11.76
CA HIS A 89 16.51 19.02 13.14
C HIS A 89 16.22 17.91 14.15
N ASN A 90 15.07 17.26 14.04
CA ASN A 90 14.60 16.31 15.05
C ASN A 90 14.22 14.93 14.46
N ASN A 91 14.36 14.75 13.14
CA ASN A 91 13.93 13.58 12.38
C ASN A 91 12.42 13.25 12.45
N ASN A 92 11.55 14.11 12.98
CA ASN A 92 10.11 13.88 12.95
C ASN A 92 9.58 13.97 11.51
N ILE A 93 8.40 13.42 11.25
CA ILE A 93 7.71 13.62 9.98
C ILE A 93 7.20 15.05 9.92
N CYS A 94 7.77 15.86 9.03
CA CYS A 94 7.35 17.24 8.84
C CYS A 94 6.38 17.42 7.68
N SER A 95 6.38 16.51 6.70
CA SER A 95 5.37 16.50 5.65
C SER A 95 4.98 15.09 5.21
N ILE A 96 3.76 14.93 4.71
CA ILE A 96 3.28 13.67 4.13
C ILE A 96 2.33 13.88 2.95
N THR A 97 2.48 13.06 1.93
CA THR A 97 1.59 12.95 0.77
C THR A 97 1.15 11.49 0.61
N PHE A 98 -0.14 11.28 0.43
CA PHE A 98 -0.73 9.96 0.17
C PHE A 98 -1.03 9.82 -1.32
N GLY A 99 -0.35 8.89 -1.98
CA GLY A 99 -0.58 8.55 -3.37
C GLY A 99 -1.59 7.43 -3.53
N THR A 100 -2.50 7.60 -4.47
CA THR A 100 -3.50 6.60 -4.86
C THR A 100 -3.34 6.22 -6.32
N ASN A 101 -4.09 5.21 -6.76
CA ASN A 101 -4.25 4.88 -8.17
C ASN A 101 -5.02 5.94 -8.98
N ARG A 102 -5.44 7.05 -8.36
CA ARG A 102 -6.22 8.12 -9.01
C ARG A 102 -5.64 9.51 -8.87
N GLY A 103 -4.62 9.67 -8.03
CA GLY A 103 -4.00 10.96 -7.78
C GLY A 103 -3.24 10.94 -6.46
N GLU A 104 -3.22 12.09 -5.79
CA GLU A 104 -2.53 12.25 -4.52
C GLU A 104 -3.27 13.25 -3.62
N TYR A 105 -3.04 13.11 -2.32
CA TYR A 105 -3.56 13.99 -1.29
C TYR A 105 -2.40 14.54 -0.46
N GLY A 106 -2.31 15.86 -0.37
CA GLY A 106 -1.20 16.58 0.27
C GLY A 106 -0.39 17.41 -0.74
N PRO A 107 0.85 17.79 -0.40
CA PRO A 107 1.51 17.51 0.88
C PRO A 107 0.80 18.19 2.05
N PHE A 108 0.67 17.47 3.15
CA PHE A 108 0.30 18.02 4.46
C PHE A 108 1.57 18.28 5.26
N GLY A 109 1.53 19.25 6.17
CA GLY A 109 2.67 19.78 6.92
C GLY A 109 3.53 20.75 6.10
N GLN A 110 4.75 21.00 6.54
CA GLN A 110 5.71 21.86 5.84
C GLN A 110 7.10 21.24 5.83
N SER A 111 7.79 21.39 4.71
CA SER A 111 9.17 20.94 4.55
C SER A 111 10.05 22.07 4.06
N THR A 112 11.30 22.05 4.47
CA THR A 112 12.36 22.96 4.01
C THR A 112 13.31 22.25 3.06
N ASN A 113 14.20 23.00 2.42
CA ASN A 113 15.25 22.46 1.55
C ASN A 113 16.34 21.64 2.29
N TYR A 114 16.35 21.65 3.63
CA TYR A 114 17.28 20.85 4.43
C TYR A 114 16.70 19.48 4.84
N ASP A 115 15.37 19.34 4.76
CA ASP A 115 14.67 18.13 5.16
C ASP A 115 14.88 17.01 4.15
N LYS A 116 14.80 15.77 4.63
CA LYS A 116 15.08 14.59 3.78
C LYS A 116 13.78 13.98 3.29
N GLU A 117 13.63 13.94 1.97
CA GLU A 117 12.52 13.24 1.32
C GLU A 117 12.56 11.74 1.61
N PHE A 118 11.39 11.14 1.72
CA PHE A 118 11.19 9.70 1.66
C PHE A 118 10.04 9.36 0.70
N LYS A 119 10.08 8.16 0.13
CA LYS A 119 8.98 7.60 -0.64
C LYS A 119 8.95 6.09 -0.47
N PHE A 120 7.78 5.55 -0.15
CA PHE A 120 7.50 4.12 -0.15
C PHE A 120 6.47 3.81 -1.23
N GLN A 121 6.87 3.05 -2.24
CA GLN A 121 5.95 2.51 -3.24
C GLN A 121 5.44 1.16 -2.76
N VAL A 122 4.12 1.00 -2.70
CA VAL A 122 3.47 -0.28 -2.35
C VAL A 122 2.86 -0.98 -3.56
N GLY A 123 2.84 -0.38 -4.74
CA GLY A 123 2.37 -1.01 -5.98
C GLY A 123 0.90 -0.74 -6.29
N GLU A 124 0.47 -1.15 -7.49
CA GLU A 124 -0.86 -0.82 -8.04
C GLU A 124 -1.90 -1.94 -7.83
N ASP A 125 -1.52 -3.11 -7.33
CA ASP A 125 -2.42 -4.27 -7.21
C ASP A 125 -3.09 -4.37 -5.83
N ARG A 126 -3.44 -3.21 -5.24
CA ARG A 126 -4.05 -3.12 -3.88
C ARG A 126 -3.22 -3.81 -2.80
N GLN A 127 -1.91 -3.70 -2.94
CA GLN A 127 -0.93 -4.34 -2.07
C GLN A 127 -0.66 -3.56 -0.78
N PHE A 128 -1.26 -2.38 -0.59
CA PHE A 128 -1.21 -1.71 0.70
C PHE A 128 -1.77 -2.63 1.81
N GLY A 129 -1.04 -2.74 2.91
CA GLY A 129 -1.32 -3.67 4.01
C GLY A 129 -1.57 -3.02 5.36
N GLY A 130 -1.55 -1.69 5.46
CA GLY A 130 -1.70 -0.94 6.71
C GLY A 130 -0.52 -0.01 6.99
N PHE A 131 -0.67 0.84 8.01
CA PHE A 131 0.35 1.78 8.46
C PHE A 131 0.95 1.33 9.81
N HIS A 132 2.14 1.84 10.14
CA HIS A 132 2.68 1.78 11.49
C HIS A 132 3.57 3.00 11.73
N GLY A 133 3.89 3.28 12.98
CA GLY A 133 4.78 4.39 13.29
C GLY A 133 4.96 4.61 14.78
N THR A 134 5.42 5.81 15.11
CA THR A 134 5.55 6.27 16.50
C THR A 134 4.98 7.68 16.62
N THR A 135 4.50 8.00 17.81
CA THR A 135 3.98 9.31 18.16
C THR A 135 4.44 9.72 19.56
N ASP A 136 4.37 11.01 19.86
CA ASP A 136 4.46 11.50 21.23
C ASP A 136 3.23 12.37 21.55
N GLN A 137 3.27 13.08 22.68
CA GLN A 137 2.16 13.94 23.12
C GLN A 137 1.86 15.10 22.16
N LYS A 138 2.72 15.35 21.16
CA LYS A 138 2.58 16.45 20.20
C LYS A 138 2.35 15.96 18.79
N ASN A 139 3.25 15.10 18.29
CA ASN A 139 3.39 14.89 16.85
C ASN A 139 3.53 13.41 16.46
N VAL A 140 3.24 13.12 15.19
CA VAL A 140 3.63 11.89 14.53
C VAL A 140 5.14 11.96 14.25
N LYS A 141 5.89 11.03 14.85
CA LYS A 141 7.36 11.05 14.85
C LYS A 141 7.94 10.23 13.71
N SER A 142 7.31 9.10 13.42
CA SER A 142 7.72 8.22 12.33
C SER A 142 6.51 7.57 11.66
N ILE A 143 6.68 7.18 10.40
CA ILE A 143 5.67 6.44 9.65
C ILE A 143 6.31 5.35 8.79
N GLY A 144 5.60 4.24 8.64
CA GLY A 144 5.92 3.15 7.74
C GLY A 144 4.65 2.49 7.22
N VAL A 145 4.83 1.56 6.30
CA VAL A 145 3.74 0.85 5.64
C VAL A 145 3.97 -0.65 5.70
N TYR A 146 2.88 -1.40 5.66
CA TYR A 146 2.90 -2.81 5.33
C TYR A 146 2.56 -3.00 3.86
N LEU A 147 3.27 -3.92 3.22
CA LEU A 147 3.04 -4.38 1.87
C LEU A 147 2.52 -5.83 1.90
N LYS A 148 1.45 -6.09 1.17
CA LYS A 148 0.90 -7.41 0.90
C LYS A 148 1.45 -7.92 -0.44
N PRO A 149 2.32 -8.94 -0.44
CA PRO A 149 2.81 -9.53 -1.68
C PRO A 149 1.66 -10.10 -2.51
N ASN A 150 1.78 -10.04 -3.84
CA ASN A 150 0.89 -10.77 -4.73
C ASN A 150 1.16 -12.27 -4.55
N THR A 151 0.14 -13.01 -4.13
CA THR A 151 0.21 -14.47 -3.95
C THR A 151 -0.26 -15.23 -5.18
N THR A 152 -0.73 -14.52 -6.20
CA THR A 152 -1.19 -15.06 -7.48
C THR A 152 -0.43 -14.38 -8.61
N LEU A 153 0.06 -15.17 -9.56
CA LEU A 153 0.55 -14.66 -10.83
C LEU A 153 -0.66 -14.23 -11.66
N ASP A 154 -0.68 -12.98 -12.12
CA ASP A 154 -1.68 -12.50 -13.07
C ASP A 154 -1.45 -13.14 -14.45
N TYR A 155 -1.95 -14.37 -14.62
CA TYR A 155 -1.96 -15.08 -15.91
C TYR A 155 -2.97 -14.49 -16.92
N SER A 156 -3.44 -13.26 -16.72
CA SER A 156 -4.40 -12.60 -17.62
C SER A 156 -3.75 -11.94 -18.85
N VAL A 157 -2.41 -11.95 -18.97
CA VAL A 157 -1.73 -11.57 -20.21
C VAL A 157 -1.62 -12.77 -21.15
N ASN A 158 -2.47 -12.77 -22.18
CA ASN A 158 -2.49 -13.61 -23.38
C ASN A 158 -3.07 -15.04 -23.30
N LYS A 159 -4.41 -15.14 -23.23
CA LYS A 159 -5.15 -16.29 -23.80
C LYS A 159 -5.73 -16.03 -25.19
N ASN A 160 -5.24 -15.01 -25.89
CA ASN A 160 -5.56 -14.70 -27.31
C ASN A 160 -4.39 -15.05 -28.26
N ILE A 161 -3.63 -16.10 -27.97
CA ILE A 161 -2.81 -16.73 -29.01
C ILE A 161 -3.73 -17.67 -29.80
N VAL A 162 -4.29 -17.11 -30.87
CA VAL A 162 -4.81 -17.77 -32.07
C VAL A 162 -5.65 -19.03 -31.82
N LYS A 163 -6.98 -18.89 -31.84
CA LYS A 163 -7.83 -20.03 -32.24
C LYS A 163 -7.41 -20.43 -33.66
N PRO A 164 -7.00 -21.68 -33.93
CA PRO A 164 -6.84 -22.13 -35.29
C PRO A 164 -8.20 -22.01 -35.97
N SER A 165 -8.27 -21.22 -37.04
CA SER A 165 -9.39 -21.28 -37.96
C SER A 165 -9.35 -22.66 -38.60
N THR A 166 -10.23 -23.57 -38.20
CA THR A 166 -10.48 -24.80 -38.96
C THR A 166 -11.08 -24.40 -40.29
N LYS A 167 -10.23 -24.27 -41.32
CA LYS A 167 -10.61 -24.64 -42.67
C LYS A 167 -10.08 -26.06 -42.92
N GLU A 168 -10.93 -26.84 -43.55
CA GLU A 168 -10.84 -28.28 -43.75
C GLU A 168 -9.50 -28.71 -44.37
N GLY A 169 -9.01 -29.86 -43.87
CA GLY A 169 -7.96 -30.66 -44.48
C GLY A 169 -6.55 -30.35 -44.02
N ASP A 170 -6.08 -30.99 -42.94
CA ASP A 170 -4.74 -31.60 -42.97
C ASP A 170 -4.52 -32.63 -41.87
N GLN A 171 -3.92 -33.75 -42.26
CA GLN A 171 -3.60 -34.91 -41.43
C GLN A 171 -2.35 -34.63 -40.58
N SER A 172 -2.50 -34.04 -39.40
CA SER A 172 -1.35 -33.79 -38.51
C SER A 172 -1.63 -34.07 -37.03
N TRP A 173 -2.39 -35.14 -36.74
CA TRP A 173 -2.62 -35.61 -35.36
C TRP A 173 -2.08 -37.01 -35.05
N GLU A 174 -1.36 -37.67 -35.96
CA GLU A 174 -0.78 -39.00 -35.67
C GLU A 174 0.71 -38.99 -35.24
N ILE A 175 1.43 -37.86 -35.27
CA ILE A 175 2.89 -37.90 -34.98
C ILE A 175 3.26 -37.62 -33.51
N LEU A 176 2.36 -37.08 -32.67
CA LEU A 176 2.73 -36.73 -31.28
C LEU A 176 2.44 -37.80 -30.22
N ASN A 177 1.85 -38.94 -30.59
CA ASN A 177 1.57 -40.02 -29.62
C ASN A 177 2.57 -41.18 -29.63
N GLU A 178 3.53 -41.23 -30.56
CA GLU A 178 4.57 -42.28 -30.56
C GLU A 178 5.83 -41.89 -29.75
N LEU A 179 6.08 -40.60 -29.54
CA LEU A 179 7.25 -40.15 -28.77
C LEU A 179 7.07 -40.24 -27.24
N GLN A 180 5.83 -40.29 -26.73
CA GLN A 180 5.57 -40.40 -25.29
C GLN A 180 5.53 -41.86 -24.79
N VAL A 181 5.43 -42.85 -25.68
CA VAL A 181 5.34 -44.28 -25.31
C VAL A 181 6.73 -44.94 -25.21
N GLN A 182 7.75 -44.44 -25.92
CA GLN A 182 9.10 -45.03 -25.85
C GLN A 182 9.93 -44.58 -24.63
N GLU A 183 9.70 -43.39 -24.05
CA GLU A 183 10.47 -42.93 -22.88
C GLU A 183 10.04 -43.54 -21.54
N ASN A 184 8.87 -44.18 -21.45
CA ASN A 184 8.38 -44.80 -20.21
C ASN A 184 8.63 -46.32 -20.10
N SER A 185 9.54 -46.89 -20.89
CA SER A 185 9.90 -48.33 -20.81
C SER A 185 11.32 -48.62 -20.30
N LEU A 186 12.04 -47.61 -19.79
CA LEU A 186 13.33 -47.79 -19.12
C LEU A 186 13.35 -47.08 -17.75
N ALA A 187 12.59 -47.61 -16.80
CA ALA A 187 12.80 -47.46 -15.36
C ALA A 187 12.20 -48.68 -14.63
#